data_AF-A0A165P6D9-F1
#
_entry.id   AF-A0A165P6D9-F1
#
_cell.length_a   1.000
_cell.length_b   1.000
_cell.length_c   1.000
_cell.angle_alpha   90.00
_cell.angle_beta   90.00
_cell.angle_gamma   90.00
#
_symmetry.space_group_name_H-M   'P 1'
#
loop_
_entity.id
_entity.type
_entity.pdbx_description
1 polymer ?
#
loop_
_entity_poly.entity_id
_entity_poly.type
_entity_poly.pdbx_seq_one_letter_code
_entity_poly.pdbx_strand_id
1 'polypeptide(L)'
;MSAHILCDPALKASRGQCGFCLWPNEACKFFLKNVDSTAKSPQIVFKDSVCPKLPTRLSYAAAARSSKSAPSTNIPVQCPLCPKRSPAVWKYSLREHISLTHVDANENDFKALWDIASSERTALRAYYKRVTSTIRRPRTTAPASSAIIISEAHTSRLAMRTTDLVVDGNIPQDAESESVVDDGDDDDIDLDFPSDTDSNSRDASPDSLFDDIEGDEADRVPVAQPTAGVTEGSADLATIPTSSVPAATPMQNPAPQAASSSTAVPPPLTVRTRRGRQSSSLLVMETCNCGKGPVLLGGQARPDAALNMIECTKPGCEIRFYHRACVGLVETAVPRRWVCSDCNVEPQSKRRRL
;
A
#
# COMPACT_ATOMS: atom_id res chain seq x y z
N MET A 1 -0.18 -4.71 -3.88
CA MET A 1 -1.38 -4.22 -3.17
C MET A 1 -2.65 -4.81 -3.76
N SER A 2 -3.01 -4.54 -5.02
CA SER A 2 -4.21 -5.08 -5.68
C SER A 2 -4.38 -6.60 -5.57
N ALA A 3 -3.27 -7.34 -5.66
CA ALA A 3 -3.26 -8.79 -5.47
C ALA A 3 -3.74 -9.22 -4.08
N HIS A 4 -3.37 -8.48 -3.03
CA HIS A 4 -3.85 -8.74 -1.67
C HIS A 4 -5.34 -8.44 -1.54
N ILE A 5 -5.84 -7.32 -2.07
CA ILE A 5 -7.28 -6.96 -2.01
C ILE A 5 -8.16 -8.10 -2.55
N LEU A 6 -7.75 -8.73 -3.66
CA LEU A 6 -8.54 -9.79 -4.29
C LEU A 6 -8.30 -11.19 -3.69
N CYS A 7 -7.07 -11.49 -3.27
CA CYS A 7 -6.66 -12.86 -2.95
C CYS A 7 -6.48 -13.13 -1.46
N ASP A 8 -6.26 -12.09 -0.64
CA ASP A 8 -5.99 -12.24 0.78
C ASP A 8 -7.29 -12.41 1.57
N PRO A 9 -7.53 -13.58 2.21
CA PRO A 9 -8.75 -13.80 2.98
C PRO A 9 -8.90 -12.85 4.17
N ALA A 10 -7.79 -12.40 4.77
CA ALA A 10 -7.82 -11.51 5.92
C ALA A 10 -8.36 -10.13 5.53
N LEU A 11 -8.02 -9.65 4.33
CA LEU A 11 -8.47 -8.34 3.84
C LEU A 11 -9.93 -8.35 3.36
N LYS A 12 -10.48 -9.52 2.99
CA LYS A 12 -11.89 -9.62 2.58
C LYS A 12 -12.87 -9.38 3.72
N ALA A 13 -12.44 -9.63 4.97
CA ALA A 13 -13.26 -9.38 6.14
C ALA A 13 -13.27 -7.91 6.56
N SER A 14 -12.19 -7.18 6.25
CA SER A 14 -12.03 -5.78 6.58
C SER A 14 -12.66 -4.88 5.52
N ARG A 15 -13.71 -4.17 5.93
CA ARG A 15 -14.38 -3.18 5.08
C ARG A 15 -13.59 -1.88 5.05
N GLY A 16 -13.72 -1.16 3.94
CA GLY A 16 -13.12 0.16 3.80
C GLY A 16 -11.62 0.11 3.99
N GLN A 17 -10.89 -0.51 3.08
CA GLN A 17 -9.45 -0.37 3.03
C GLN A 17 -9.07 0.55 1.88
N CYS A 18 -8.02 1.34 2.09
CA CYS A 18 -7.44 2.13 1.03
C CYS A 18 -6.89 1.20 -0.05
N GLY A 19 -7.43 1.26 -1.27
CA GLY A 19 -6.98 0.40 -2.37
C GLY A 19 -5.53 0.64 -2.82
N PHE A 20 -4.89 1.72 -2.32
CA PHE A 20 -3.47 1.99 -2.54
C PHE A 20 -2.58 1.39 -1.45
N CYS A 21 -2.74 1.83 -0.20
CA CYS A 21 -1.82 1.52 0.89
C CYS A 21 -2.32 0.41 1.83
N LEU A 22 -3.55 -0.07 1.64
CA LEU A 22 -4.24 -1.08 2.45
C LEU A 22 -4.45 -0.68 3.92
N TRP A 23 -4.25 0.59 4.27
CA TRP A 23 -4.66 1.10 5.58
C TRP A 23 -6.19 1.23 5.67
N PRO A 24 -6.77 1.15 6.88
CA PRO A 24 -8.19 1.42 7.12
C PRO A 24 -8.61 2.78 6.53
N ASN A 25 -9.70 2.81 5.76
CA ASN A 25 -10.03 3.83 4.76
C ASN A 25 -10.24 5.22 5.32
N GLU A 26 -10.64 5.35 6.57
CA GLU A 26 -11.27 6.60 7.04
C GLU A 26 -10.34 7.81 6.87
N ALA A 27 -9.02 7.57 6.92
CA ALA A 27 -8.00 8.58 6.70
C ALA A 27 -7.61 8.77 5.21
N CYS A 28 -7.79 7.77 4.36
CA CYS A 28 -7.32 7.81 2.97
C CYS A 28 -8.39 8.32 2.01
N LYS A 29 -8.16 9.49 1.41
CA LYS A 29 -9.09 10.14 0.48
C LYS A 29 -8.36 10.53 -0.80
N PHE A 30 -8.94 10.20 -1.94
CA PHE A 30 -8.41 10.57 -3.24
C PHE A 30 -9.44 11.42 -3.95
N PHE A 31 -9.04 12.56 -4.51
CA PHE A 31 -9.93 13.41 -5.28
C PHE A 31 -9.54 13.39 -6.74
N LEU A 32 -10.53 13.30 -7.62
CA LEU A 32 -10.35 13.32 -9.06
C LEU A 32 -10.82 14.66 -9.61
N LYS A 33 -10.03 15.21 -10.54
CA LYS A 33 -10.49 16.29 -11.42
C LYS A 33 -10.68 15.73 -12.82
N ASN A 34 -11.82 16.08 -13.41
CA ASN A 34 -11.99 15.96 -14.85
C ASN A 34 -11.17 17.08 -15.49
N VAL A 35 -10.37 16.74 -16.49
CA VAL A 35 -9.65 17.74 -17.28
C VAL A 35 -10.61 18.14 -18.40
N ASP A 36 -10.93 19.43 -18.52
CA ASP A 36 -12.01 19.96 -19.39
C ASP A 36 -11.89 19.62 -20.88
N SER A 37 -10.79 19.00 -21.31
CA SER A 37 -10.65 18.45 -22.65
C SER A 37 -11.28 17.06 -22.75
N THR A 38 -12.28 16.93 -23.62
CA THR A 38 -13.11 15.75 -23.92
C THR A 38 -12.35 14.42 -24.15
N ALA A 39 -11.03 14.45 -24.32
CA ALA A 39 -10.20 13.27 -24.60
C ALA A 39 -9.27 12.85 -23.45
N LYS A 40 -9.21 13.58 -22.32
CA LYS A 40 -8.23 13.27 -21.27
C LYS A 40 -8.85 12.48 -20.12
N SER A 41 -8.17 11.39 -19.74
CA SER A 41 -8.50 10.60 -18.55
C SER A 41 -8.49 11.48 -17.30
N PRO A 42 -9.35 11.19 -16.30
CA PRO A 42 -9.37 11.93 -15.05
C PRO A 42 -7.99 11.92 -14.38
N GLN A 43 -7.68 12.99 -13.64
CA GLN A 43 -6.41 13.15 -12.94
C GLN A 43 -6.63 13.22 -11.43
N ILE A 44 -5.68 12.66 -10.67
CA ILE A 44 -5.68 12.75 -9.21
C ILE A 44 -5.21 14.14 -8.78
N VAL A 45 -5.98 14.78 -7.90
CA VAL A 45 -5.61 16.05 -7.28
C VAL A 45 -4.80 15.78 -6.03
N PHE A 46 -3.47 15.72 -6.17
CA PHE A 46 -2.56 15.38 -5.06
C PHE A 46 -2.62 16.35 -3.88
N LYS A 47 -2.97 17.62 -4.11
CA LYS A 47 -3.08 18.63 -3.05
C LYS A 47 -4.23 18.33 -2.07
N ASP A 48 -5.33 17.81 -2.60
CA ASP A 48 -6.53 17.54 -1.81
C ASP A 48 -6.60 16.08 -1.34
N SER A 49 -5.81 15.21 -1.97
CA SER A 49 -5.76 13.79 -1.64
C SER A 49 -4.89 13.54 -0.40
N VAL A 50 -5.37 12.69 0.49
CA VAL A 50 -4.72 12.33 1.75
C VAL A 50 -4.47 10.83 1.73
N CYS A 51 -3.21 10.40 1.82
CA CYS A 51 -2.84 9.02 2.07
C CYS A 51 -1.42 9.00 2.66
N PRO A 52 -1.15 8.25 3.74
CA PRO A 52 0.19 8.20 4.35
C PRO A 52 1.28 7.72 3.40
N LYS A 53 0.90 6.92 2.39
CA LYS A 53 1.81 6.39 1.37
C LYS A 53 1.56 7.01 -0.01
N LEU A 54 0.93 8.19 -0.10
CA LEU A 54 0.65 8.82 -1.39
C LEU A 54 1.97 9.08 -2.15
N PRO A 55 2.16 8.56 -3.37
CA PRO A 55 3.35 8.82 -4.14
C PRO A 55 3.36 10.26 -4.65
N THR A 56 4.54 10.81 -4.89
CA THR A 56 4.70 12.17 -5.46
C THR A 56 4.12 12.28 -6.87
N ARG A 57 4.09 11.17 -7.61
CA ARG A 57 3.53 11.07 -8.96
C ARG A 57 2.83 9.72 -9.13
N LEU A 58 1.61 9.75 -9.66
CA LEU A 58 0.86 8.57 -10.06
C LEU A 58 0.20 8.86 -11.42
N SER A 59 0.53 8.07 -12.43
CA SER A 59 -0.07 8.21 -13.75
C SER A 59 -1.37 7.41 -13.82
N TYR A 60 -2.50 8.12 -13.89
CA TYR A 60 -3.82 7.50 -13.99
C TYR A 60 -3.93 6.60 -15.23
N ALA A 61 -3.50 7.09 -16.40
CA ALA A 61 -3.60 6.36 -17.66
C ALA A 61 -2.72 5.11 -17.71
N ALA A 62 -1.60 5.08 -16.96
CA ALA A 62 -0.78 3.88 -16.84
C ALA A 62 -1.44 2.87 -15.89
N ALA A 63 -1.95 3.33 -14.74
CA ALA A 63 -2.62 2.48 -13.76
C ALA A 63 -3.97 1.91 -14.26
N ALA A 64 -4.63 2.60 -15.19
CA ALA A 64 -5.88 2.14 -15.80
C ALA A 64 -5.68 1.00 -16.81
N ARG A 65 -4.44 0.75 -17.26
CA ARG A 65 -4.12 -0.26 -18.27
C ARG A 65 -3.47 -1.47 -17.61
N SER A 66 -4.06 -2.64 -17.83
CA SER A 66 -3.44 -3.91 -17.43
C SER A 66 -2.30 -4.26 -18.37
N SER A 67 -1.15 -4.62 -17.82
CA SER A 67 0.01 -5.10 -18.59
C SER A 67 0.57 -6.38 -17.97
N LYS A 68 1.47 -7.07 -18.69
CA LYS A 68 2.13 -8.29 -18.18
C LYS A 68 2.92 -8.02 -16.89
N SER A 69 3.57 -6.85 -16.79
CA SER A 69 4.36 -6.45 -15.62
C SER A 69 3.50 -5.83 -14.50
N ALA A 70 2.39 -5.19 -14.85
CA ALA A 70 1.46 -4.56 -13.92
C ALA A 70 0.01 -4.99 -14.25
N PRO A 71 -0.41 -6.19 -13.81
CA PRO A 71 -1.70 -6.76 -14.19
C PRO A 71 -2.87 -6.20 -13.38
N SER A 72 -2.83 -4.95 -12.94
CA SER A 72 -3.84 -4.35 -12.06
C SER A 72 -4.42 -3.11 -12.70
N THR A 73 -5.73 -3.08 -12.91
CA THR A 73 -6.51 -1.89 -13.29
C THR A 73 -7.16 -1.20 -12.08
N ASN A 74 -6.72 -1.52 -10.86
CA ASN A 74 -7.21 -0.89 -9.65
C ASN A 74 -6.82 0.60 -9.60
N ILE A 75 -7.77 1.47 -9.93
CA ILE A 75 -7.63 2.92 -9.95
C ILE A 75 -8.73 3.56 -9.12
N PRO A 76 -8.53 4.77 -8.55
CA PRO A 76 -9.62 5.54 -7.98
C PRO A 76 -10.61 5.92 -9.10
N VAL A 77 -11.90 5.71 -8.88
CA VAL A 77 -13.00 6.03 -9.79
C VAL A 77 -14.06 6.86 -9.07
N GLN A 78 -14.66 7.82 -9.77
CA GLN A 78 -15.76 8.59 -9.23
C GLN A 78 -17.03 7.73 -9.21
N CYS A 79 -17.65 7.57 -8.04
CA CYS A 79 -18.95 6.89 -7.96
C CYS A 79 -20.04 7.81 -8.58
N PRO A 80 -20.84 7.33 -9.54
CA PRO A 80 -21.85 8.15 -10.22
C PRO A 80 -23.03 8.54 -9.32
N LEU A 81 -23.24 7.79 -8.23
CA LEU A 81 -24.28 8.03 -7.24
C LEU A 81 -23.84 9.01 -6.14
N CYS A 82 -22.53 9.20 -5.98
CA CYS A 82 -22.00 10.17 -5.03
C CYS A 82 -21.96 11.59 -5.62
N PRO A 83 -22.02 12.65 -4.78
CA PRO A 83 -21.85 14.02 -5.24
C PRO A 83 -20.54 14.22 -6.01
N LYS A 84 -20.51 15.15 -6.98
CA LYS A 84 -19.35 15.40 -7.87
C LYS A 84 -18.01 15.70 -7.16
N ARG A 85 -18.06 16.16 -5.91
CA ARG A 85 -16.87 16.48 -5.08
C ARG A 85 -16.58 15.45 -3.99
N SER A 86 -17.24 14.29 -4.04
CA SER A 86 -16.95 13.20 -3.10
C SER A 86 -15.59 12.55 -3.38
N PRO A 87 -14.94 11.98 -2.36
CA PRO A 87 -13.73 11.18 -2.56
C PRO A 87 -13.98 10.04 -3.54
N ALA A 88 -13.02 9.82 -4.44
CA ALA A 88 -13.03 8.71 -5.36
C ALA A 88 -12.86 7.38 -4.61
N VAL A 89 -13.52 6.36 -5.14
CA VAL A 89 -13.54 5.00 -4.58
C VAL A 89 -12.65 4.12 -5.45
N TRP A 90 -11.87 3.22 -4.87
CA TRP A 90 -11.04 2.31 -5.65
C TRP A 90 -11.89 1.33 -6.45
N LYS A 91 -11.55 1.10 -7.72
CA LYS A 91 -12.28 0.22 -8.65
C LYS A 91 -12.69 -1.11 -8.02
N TYR A 92 -11.76 -1.78 -7.33
CA TYR A 92 -12.03 -3.09 -6.73
C TYR A 92 -12.94 -3.04 -5.50
N SER A 93 -13.07 -1.88 -4.86
CA SER A 93 -13.93 -1.64 -3.70
C SER A 93 -15.23 -0.92 -4.07
N LEU A 94 -15.42 -0.54 -5.35
CA LEU A 94 -16.57 0.23 -5.79
C LEU A 94 -17.89 -0.54 -5.59
N ARG A 95 -17.89 -1.85 -5.84
CA ARG A 95 -19.08 -2.69 -5.61
C ARG A 95 -19.54 -2.64 -4.16
N GLU A 96 -18.61 -2.85 -3.22
CA GLU A 96 -18.90 -2.81 -1.79
C GLU A 96 -19.39 -1.42 -1.37
N HIS A 97 -18.75 -0.36 -1.88
CA HIS A 97 -19.17 1.01 -1.62
C HIS A 97 -20.62 1.27 -2.05
N ILE A 98 -21.03 0.82 -3.24
CA ILE A 98 -22.41 0.96 -3.73
C ILE A 98 -23.38 0.20 -2.81
N SER A 99 -23.07 -1.07 -2.50
CA SER A 99 -23.89 -1.93 -1.63
C SER A 99 -24.12 -1.31 -0.23
N LEU A 100 -23.10 -0.66 0.33
CA LEU A 100 -23.15 -0.09 1.69
C LEU A 100 -23.68 1.34 1.74
N THR A 101 -23.33 2.17 0.76
CA THR A 101 -23.61 3.62 0.78
C THR A 101 -24.88 3.97 0.02
N HIS A 102 -25.25 3.15 -0.97
CA HIS A 102 -26.36 3.39 -1.88
C HIS A 102 -27.29 2.18 -1.89
N VAL A 103 -27.90 1.89 -0.74
CA VAL A 103 -28.74 0.70 -0.50
C VAL A 103 -29.90 0.57 -1.51
N ASP A 104 -30.43 1.70 -1.98
CA ASP A 104 -31.54 1.74 -2.94
C ASP A 104 -31.11 1.54 -4.40
N ALA A 105 -29.80 1.52 -4.69
CA ALA A 105 -29.29 1.42 -6.05
C ALA A 105 -28.98 -0.03 -6.44
N ASN A 106 -29.31 -0.42 -7.67
CA ASN A 106 -29.00 -1.74 -8.19
C ASN A 106 -27.50 -1.85 -8.53
N GLU A 107 -26.79 -2.78 -7.90
CA GLU A 107 -25.34 -3.01 -8.13
C GLU A 107 -25.01 -3.34 -9.60
N ASN A 108 -25.95 -3.97 -10.31
CA ASN A 108 -25.72 -4.47 -11.67
C ASN A 108 -25.60 -3.35 -12.70
N ASP A 109 -26.27 -2.21 -12.48
CA ASP A 109 -26.24 -1.07 -13.40
C ASP A 109 -24.83 -0.46 -13.48
N PHE A 110 -24.02 -0.66 -12.44
CA PHE A 110 -22.66 -0.13 -12.31
C PHE A 110 -21.58 -1.19 -12.51
N LYS A 111 -21.95 -2.42 -12.92
CA LYS A 111 -21.02 -3.54 -13.07
C LYS A 111 -19.83 -3.22 -13.97
N ALA A 112 -20.06 -2.50 -15.07
CA ALA A 112 -19.00 -2.11 -16.00
C ALA A 112 -17.89 -1.25 -15.36
N LEU A 113 -18.20 -0.49 -14.30
CA LEU A 113 -17.22 0.37 -13.63
C LEU A 113 -16.24 -0.43 -12.76
N TRP A 114 -16.67 -1.54 -12.17
CA TRP A 114 -15.86 -2.35 -11.26
C TRP A 114 -15.49 -3.72 -11.82
N ASP A 115 -15.92 -4.06 -13.04
CA ASP A 115 -15.61 -5.36 -13.60
C ASP A 115 -14.10 -5.55 -13.81
N ILE A 116 -13.64 -6.75 -13.48
CA ILE A 116 -12.24 -7.14 -13.49
C ILE A 116 -12.13 -8.31 -14.45
N ALA A 117 -11.39 -8.12 -15.55
CA ALA A 117 -11.19 -9.14 -16.56
C ALA A 117 -10.65 -10.45 -15.95
N SER A 118 -11.05 -11.58 -16.49
CA SER A 118 -10.61 -12.91 -16.00
C SER A 118 -9.10 -13.10 -16.08
N SER A 119 -8.47 -12.57 -17.13
CA SER A 119 -7.01 -12.55 -17.30
C SER A 119 -6.32 -11.76 -16.19
N GLU A 120 -6.87 -10.60 -15.83
CA GLU A 120 -6.39 -9.74 -14.75
C GLU A 120 -6.48 -10.45 -13.38
N ARG A 121 -7.62 -11.08 -13.09
CA ARG A 121 -7.81 -11.87 -11.86
C ARG A 121 -6.81 -13.04 -11.78
N THR A 122 -6.60 -13.72 -12.90
CA THR A 122 -5.68 -14.87 -12.98
C THR A 122 -4.24 -14.42 -12.77
N ALA A 123 -3.81 -13.34 -13.42
CA ALA A 123 -2.49 -12.77 -13.27
C ALA A 123 -2.22 -12.26 -11.84
N LEU A 124 -3.19 -11.59 -11.21
CA LEU A 124 -3.07 -11.14 -9.81
C LEU A 124 -3.02 -12.30 -8.82
N ARG A 125 -3.78 -13.38 -9.08
CA ARG A 125 -3.71 -14.60 -8.26
C ARG A 125 -2.36 -15.29 -8.39
N ALA A 126 -1.82 -15.41 -9.61
CA ALA A 126 -0.48 -15.95 -9.83
C ALA A 126 0.60 -15.09 -9.14
N TYR A 127 0.48 -13.76 -9.25
CA TYR A 127 1.35 -12.82 -8.54
C TYR A 127 1.29 -13.01 -7.02
N TYR A 128 0.08 -13.10 -6.44
CA TYR A 128 -0.12 -13.32 -5.02
C TYR A 128 0.51 -14.63 -4.53
N LYS A 129 0.27 -15.74 -5.24
CA LYS A 129 0.87 -17.04 -4.93
C LYS A 129 2.40 -16.99 -4.95
N ARG A 130 2.99 -16.32 -5.96
CA ARG A 130 4.44 -16.13 -6.04
C ARG A 130 4.98 -15.36 -4.84
N VAL A 131 4.40 -14.20 -4.50
CA VAL A 131 4.87 -13.38 -3.36
C VAL A 131 4.75 -14.16 -2.04
N THR A 132 3.61 -14.80 -1.80
CA THR A 132 3.37 -15.54 -0.54
C THR A 132 4.18 -16.83 -0.43
N SER A 133 4.46 -17.52 -1.54
CA SER A 133 5.32 -18.71 -1.54
C SER A 133 6.81 -18.37 -1.40
N THR A 134 7.29 -17.28 -1.99
CA THR A 134 8.69 -16.85 -1.85
C THR A 134 9.03 -16.50 -0.40
N ILE A 135 8.11 -15.83 0.31
CA ILE A 135 8.31 -15.48 1.74
C ILE A 135 8.47 -16.73 2.62
N ARG A 136 7.84 -17.84 2.23
CA ARG A 136 7.82 -19.08 3.01
C ARG A 136 8.92 -20.05 2.67
N ARG A 137 9.80 -19.76 1.70
CA ARG A 137 10.98 -20.60 1.54
C ARG A 137 11.87 -20.31 2.74
N PRO A 138 11.99 -21.23 3.72
CA PRO A 138 13.03 -21.06 4.72
C PRO A 138 14.30 -20.87 3.92
N ARG A 139 15.03 -19.79 4.19
CA ARG A 139 16.33 -19.55 3.58
C ARG A 139 17.09 -20.84 3.84
N THR A 140 17.18 -21.70 2.83
CA THR A 140 17.90 -22.97 2.93
C THR A 140 19.26 -22.51 3.37
N THR A 141 19.62 -22.82 4.62
CA THR A 141 20.90 -22.46 5.19
C THR A 141 21.90 -22.92 4.14
N ALA A 142 22.53 -21.95 3.46
CA ALA A 142 23.43 -22.27 2.38
C ALA A 142 24.39 -23.32 2.94
N PRO A 143 24.59 -24.46 2.24
CA PRO A 143 25.49 -25.51 2.72
C PRO A 143 26.78 -24.81 3.10
N ALA A 144 27.13 -24.84 4.40
CA ALA A 144 28.05 -23.93 5.07
C ALA A 144 29.12 -23.42 4.09
N SER A 145 28.84 -22.32 3.40
CA SER A 145 29.80 -21.73 2.48
C SER A 145 30.92 -21.32 3.41
N SER A 146 32.07 -21.98 3.26
CA SER A 146 33.30 -21.85 4.04
C SER A 146 33.24 -20.60 4.89
N ALA A 147 33.00 -20.76 6.20
CA ALA A 147 32.96 -19.65 7.14
C ALA A 147 34.08 -18.71 6.74
N ILE A 148 33.73 -17.48 6.29
CA ILE A 148 34.74 -16.53 5.83
C ILE A 148 35.72 -16.44 6.98
N ILE A 149 36.93 -16.99 6.76
CA ILE A 149 37.99 -16.95 7.74
C ILE A 149 38.42 -15.49 7.70
N ILE A 150 37.78 -14.68 8.53
CA ILE A 150 38.25 -13.32 8.80
C ILE A 150 39.61 -13.55 9.43
N SER A 151 40.66 -13.19 8.70
CA SER A 151 42.02 -13.24 9.21
C SER A 151 42.06 -12.47 10.54
N GLU A 152 42.83 -12.96 11.51
CA GLU A 152 42.94 -12.34 12.84
C GLU A 152 43.30 -10.84 12.75
N ALA A 153 44.06 -10.48 11.70
CA ALA A 153 44.44 -9.12 11.33
C ALA A 153 43.27 -8.18 10.98
N HIS A 154 42.06 -8.69 10.74
CA HIS A 154 40.87 -7.89 10.43
C HIS A 154 39.78 -8.00 11.50
N THR A 155 40.10 -8.58 12.66
CA THR A 155 39.19 -8.57 13.79
C THR A 155 39.31 -7.22 14.52
N SER A 156 38.25 -6.40 14.48
CA SER A 156 38.22 -5.07 15.13
C SER A 156 38.31 -5.12 16.67
N ARG A 157 38.50 -6.32 17.26
CA ARG A 157 38.68 -6.51 18.70
C ARG A 157 39.99 -5.94 19.22
N LEU A 158 41.00 -5.76 18.37
CA LEU A 158 42.25 -5.10 18.76
C LEU A 158 42.11 -3.57 18.85
N ALA A 159 41.16 -2.96 18.16
CA ALA A 159 40.97 -1.50 18.15
C ALA A 159 40.33 -0.95 19.44
N MET A 160 39.68 -1.78 20.25
CA MET A 160 38.98 -1.36 21.48
C MET A 160 39.80 -1.64 22.76
N ARG A 161 41.11 -1.92 22.64
CA ARG A 161 42.01 -2.22 23.78
C ARG A 161 43.00 -1.10 24.09
N THR A 162 42.76 0.12 23.64
CA THR A 162 43.53 1.28 24.11
C THR A 162 42.88 1.85 25.35
N THR A 163 43.73 2.03 26.38
CA THR A 163 43.58 2.84 27.60
C THR A 163 42.89 2.21 28.82
N ASP A 164 43.50 1.16 29.38
CA ASP A 164 43.75 1.13 30.83
C ASP A 164 45.13 1.73 31.08
N LEU A 165 45.22 3.06 30.98
CA LEU A 165 46.36 3.79 31.55
C LEU A 165 45.98 4.14 32.98
N VAL A 166 46.59 3.40 33.91
CA VAL A 166 46.67 3.76 35.33
C VAL A 166 47.35 5.12 35.41
N VAL A 167 46.56 6.18 35.65
CA VAL A 167 47.07 7.50 36.02
C VAL A 167 46.90 7.63 37.53
N ASP A 168 47.92 7.17 38.26
CA ASP A 168 48.20 7.65 39.61
C ASP A 168 48.97 8.98 39.48
N GLY A 169 48.43 10.07 40.01
CA GLY A 169 49.21 11.28 40.30
C GLY A 169 48.63 12.61 39.83
N ASN A 170 47.80 13.21 40.70
CA ASN A 170 47.83 14.62 41.10
C ASN A 170 48.46 15.67 40.13
N ILE A 171 47.65 16.39 39.35
CA ILE A 171 48.06 17.67 38.71
C ILE A 171 46.90 18.71 38.83
N PRO A 172 47.20 19.99 39.15
CA PRO A 172 46.22 21.00 39.55
C PRO A 172 45.52 21.71 38.38
N GLN A 173 44.46 22.40 38.78
CA GLN A 173 43.67 23.41 38.06
C GLN A 173 44.47 24.45 37.26
N ASP A 174 43.78 24.95 36.24
CA ASP A 174 44.00 26.20 35.49
C ASP A 174 44.98 26.15 34.32
N ALA A 175 44.43 26.12 33.11
CA ALA A 175 44.83 27.02 32.03
C ALA A 175 43.88 26.83 30.84
N GLU A 176 43.32 27.95 30.41
CA GLU A 176 42.60 28.15 29.17
C GLU A 176 43.48 27.69 27.99
N SER A 177 42.90 26.96 27.04
CA SER A 177 43.54 26.65 25.77
C SER A 177 42.49 26.60 24.69
N GLU A 178 42.49 27.68 23.91
CA GLU A 178 41.98 27.72 22.55
C GLU A 178 42.67 26.63 21.72
N SER A 179 41.89 25.78 21.08
CA SER A 179 42.42 24.87 20.06
C SER A 179 41.50 24.88 18.84
N VAL A 180 42.04 25.55 17.83
CA VAL A 180 41.85 25.40 16.39
C VAL A 180 41.48 23.95 15.99
N VAL A 181 40.42 23.80 15.20
CA VAL A 181 40.13 22.61 14.38
C VAL A 181 39.99 23.14 12.95
N ASP A 182 41.06 23.19 12.16
CA ASP A 182 41.66 22.10 11.37
C ASP A 182 40.68 21.55 10.32
N ASP A 183 40.75 22.17 9.14
CA ASP A 183 40.11 21.79 7.88
C ASP A 183 40.70 20.45 7.40
N GLY A 184 39.97 19.36 7.66
CA GLY A 184 40.23 18.06 7.06
C GLY A 184 39.45 17.90 5.75
N ASP A 185 40.13 18.13 4.64
CA ASP A 185 39.79 17.60 3.32
C ASP A 185 39.58 16.08 3.41
N ASP A 186 38.35 15.61 3.22
CA ASP A 186 38.05 14.19 3.02
C ASP A 186 37.88 13.94 1.53
N ASP A 187 38.86 13.21 1.00
CA ASP A 187 39.00 12.75 -0.38
C ASP A 187 37.72 12.10 -0.94
N ASP A 188 37.31 12.60 -2.11
CA ASP A 188 36.38 11.95 -3.03
C ASP A 188 36.97 10.62 -3.52
N ILE A 189 36.64 9.52 -2.85
CA ILE A 189 36.86 8.17 -3.39
C ILE A 189 35.78 7.85 -4.43
N ASP A 190 36.08 8.14 -5.69
CA ASP A 190 35.41 7.57 -6.86
C ASP A 190 35.61 6.04 -6.86
N LEU A 191 34.64 5.33 -6.28
CA LEU A 191 34.54 3.89 -6.43
C LEU A 191 33.94 3.57 -7.81
N ASP A 192 34.81 3.55 -8.81
CA ASP A 192 34.59 2.90 -10.09
C ASP A 192 34.12 1.46 -9.84
N PHE A 193 32.82 1.24 -10.03
CA PHE A 193 32.20 -0.08 -10.01
C PHE A 193 32.45 -0.70 -11.39
N PRO A 194 33.29 -1.75 -11.52
CA PRO A 194 33.46 -2.44 -12.79
C PRO A 194 32.13 -3.08 -13.19
N SER A 195 31.51 -2.52 -14.22
CA SER A 195 30.38 -3.07 -14.95
C SER A 195 30.89 -4.20 -15.85
N ASP A 196 31.19 -5.34 -15.23
CA ASP A 196 31.62 -6.51 -15.96
C ASP A 196 30.48 -7.52 -16.13
N THR A 197 30.40 -7.98 -17.38
CA THR A 197 29.87 -9.27 -17.88
C THR A 197 28.45 -9.30 -18.45
N ASP A 198 28.41 -8.89 -19.71
CA ASP A 198 27.79 -9.63 -20.81
C ASP A 198 28.01 -11.16 -20.74
N SER A 199 27.11 -11.87 -21.43
CA SER A 199 27.19 -13.27 -21.87
C SER A 199 26.72 -14.33 -20.87
N ASN A 200 25.53 -14.92 -21.10
CA ASN A 200 25.46 -16.05 -22.03
C ASN A 200 24.01 -16.52 -22.23
N SER A 201 23.63 -16.55 -23.50
CA SER A 201 22.55 -17.35 -24.07
C SER A 201 22.63 -18.82 -23.64
N ARG A 202 21.54 -19.35 -23.07
CA ARG A 202 21.18 -20.76 -23.24
C ARG A 202 19.67 -20.88 -23.41
N ASP A 203 19.31 -20.97 -24.70
CA ASP A 203 18.23 -21.83 -25.18
C ASP A 203 18.28 -23.17 -24.45
N ALA A 204 17.18 -23.49 -23.78
CA ALA A 204 16.78 -24.86 -23.48
C ALA A 204 15.28 -24.83 -23.24
N SER A 205 14.52 -24.99 -24.32
CA SER A 205 13.18 -25.58 -24.27
C SER A 205 13.28 -26.96 -23.63
N PRO A 206 12.50 -27.26 -22.58
CA PRO A 206 11.99 -28.59 -22.37
C PRO A 206 10.60 -28.64 -22.99
N ASP A 207 10.61 -29.17 -24.21
CA ASP A 207 9.52 -29.93 -24.79
C ASP A 207 8.93 -30.85 -23.70
N SER A 208 7.69 -30.57 -23.29
CA SER A 208 6.91 -31.46 -22.44
C SER A 208 5.47 -31.43 -22.94
N LEU A 209 5.25 -32.23 -23.99
CA LEU A 209 4.40 -33.42 -23.88
C LEU A 209 3.49 -33.37 -22.65
N PHE A 210 2.34 -32.73 -22.80
CA PHE A 210 1.17 -33.07 -22.02
C PHE A 210 0.09 -33.51 -22.99
N ASP A 211 -0.20 -34.79 -22.84
CA ASP A 211 -1.15 -35.66 -23.48
C ASP A 211 -2.43 -35.01 -24.01
N ASP A 212 -2.73 -35.44 -25.23
CA ASP A 212 -4.06 -35.60 -25.78
C ASP A 212 -5.05 -36.17 -24.74
N ILE A 213 -5.91 -35.30 -24.21
CA ILE A 213 -7.20 -35.72 -23.66
C ILE A 213 -8.22 -35.52 -24.78
N GLU A 214 -8.30 -36.51 -25.66
CA GLU A 214 -9.52 -36.83 -26.40
C GLU A 214 -10.51 -37.45 -25.40
N GLY A 215 -11.66 -36.80 -25.22
CA GLY A 215 -12.68 -37.28 -24.28
C GLY A 215 -13.98 -36.51 -24.38
N ASP A 216 -14.92 -37.12 -25.11
CA ASP A 216 -16.38 -37.02 -24.97
C ASP A 216 -17.11 -35.77 -25.49
N GLU A 217 -17.38 -35.80 -26.80
CA GLU A 217 -18.52 -35.17 -27.44
C GLU A 217 -19.78 -36.05 -27.25
N ALA A 218 -20.57 -35.82 -26.19
CA ALA A 218 -21.94 -36.34 -26.09
C ALA A 218 -22.77 -35.52 -25.07
N ASP A 219 -23.41 -34.44 -25.53
CA ASP A 219 -24.80 -34.07 -25.20
C ASP A 219 -25.09 -32.62 -25.64
N ARG A 220 -25.36 -32.46 -26.93
CA ARG A 220 -26.06 -31.27 -27.44
C ARG A 220 -27.55 -31.52 -27.37
N VAL A 221 -28.18 -30.95 -26.34
CA VAL A 221 -29.62 -30.78 -26.25
C VAL A 221 -30.10 -29.89 -27.41
N PRO A 222 -31.14 -30.29 -28.18
CA PRO A 222 -31.64 -29.48 -29.29
C PRO A 222 -32.46 -28.29 -28.76
N VAL A 223 -31.96 -27.08 -29.00
CA VAL A 223 -32.74 -25.85 -28.81
C VAL A 223 -33.60 -25.65 -30.06
N ALA A 224 -34.91 -25.75 -29.88
CA ALA A 224 -35.91 -25.53 -30.90
C ALA A 224 -35.84 -24.10 -31.47
N GLN A 225 -35.76 -24.01 -32.80
CA GLN A 225 -36.01 -22.78 -33.55
C GLN A 225 -37.51 -22.48 -33.57
N PRO A 226 -37.96 -21.26 -33.24
CA PRO A 226 -39.27 -20.80 -33.64
C PRO A 226 -39.25 -20.37 -35.11
N THR A 227 -40.13 -21.03 -35.86
CA THR A 227 -40.49 -20.82 -37.25
C THR A 227 -40.96 -19.40 -37.54
N ALA A 228 -40.52 -18.88 -38.69
CA ALA A 228 -41.04 -17.68 -39.33
C ALA A 228 -42.54 -17.85 -39.64
N GLY A 229 -43.36 -16.95 -39.09
CA GLY A 229 -44.74 -16.72 -39.48
C GLY A 229 -44.83 -15.39 -40.22
N VAL A 230 -44.95 -15.47 -41.54
CA VAL A 230 -45.29 -14.37 -42.44
C VAL A 230 -46.77 -14.07 -42.27
N THR A 231 -47.12 -12.85 -41.88
CA THR A 231 -48.45 -12.29 -42.10
C THR A 231 -48.31 -10.86 -42.60
N GLU A 232 -48.58 -10.70 -43.89
CA GLU A 232 -48.86 -9.43 -44.55
C GLU A 232 -50.13 -8.82 -43.94
N GLY A 233 -50.07 -7.53 -43.60
CA GLY A 233 -51.17 -6.78 -43.01
C GLY A 233 -50.98 -5.29 -43.27
N SER A 234 -51.76 -4.80 -44.22
CA SER A 234 -51.74 -3.49 -44.86
C SER A 234 -52.34 -2.37 -43.99
N ALA A 235 -51.99 -1.12 -44.33
CA ALA A 235 -52.55 0.18 -43.89
C ALA A 235 -52.34 0.54 -42.39
N ASP A 236 -51.98 1.76 -41.98
CA ASP A 236 -52.49 3.05 -42.41
C ASP A 236 -51.55 4.22 -42.02
N LEU A 237 -51.76 5.35 -42.69
CA LEU A 237 -51.13 6.66 -42.52
C LEU A 237 -51.16 7.19 -41.07
N ALA A 238 -50.04 7.78 -40.62
CA ALA A 238 -50.06 8.97 -39.77
C ALA A 238 -48.74 9.76 -39.86
N THR A 239 -48.75 10.77 -40.71
CA THR A 239 -47.83 11.90 -40.78
C THR A 239 -47.77 12.62 -39.43
N ILE A 240 -46.58 12.72 -38.82
CA ILE A 240 -46.33 13.61 -37.68
C ILE A 240 -45.32 14.69 -38.10
N PRO A 241 -45.60 15.98 -37.84
CA PRO A 241 -44.88 17.10 -38.41
C PRO A 241 -43.51 17.35 -37.77
N THR A 242 -42.53 17.57 -38.65
CA THR A 242 -41.22 18.14 -38.36
C THR A 242 -41.37 19.57 -37.82
N SER A 243 -41.21 19.72 -36.50
CA SER A 243 -41.17 21.04 -35.85
C SER A 243 -39.78 21.65 -35.99
N SER A 244 -39.70 22.69 -36.80
CA SER A 244 -38.57 23.60 -36.94
C SER A 244 -38.34 24.40 -35.65
N VAL A 245 -37.12 24.39 -35.14
CA VAL A 245 -36.67 25.29 -34.06
C VAL A 245 -35.75 26.34 -34.69
N PRO A 246 -35.98 27.64 -34.42
CA PRO A 246 -35.26 28.74 -35.06
C PRO A 246 -33.83 28.92 -34.53
N ALA A 247 -32.98 29.36 -35.45
CA ALA A 247 -31.60 29.77 -35.25
C ALA A 247 -31.49 30.86 -34.17
N ALA A 248 -30.72 30.57 -33.13
CA ALA A 248 -30.29 31.54 -32.13
C ALA A 248 -28.82 31.93 -32.38
N THR A 249 -28.68 33.24 -32.54
CA THR A 249 -27.54 34.15 -32.66
C THR A 249 -26.20 33.71 -32.03
N PRO A 250 -25.06 33.96 -32.71
CA PRO A 250 -23.72 33.77 -32.13
C PRO A 250 -23.38 34.95 -31.20
N MET A 251 -23.22 34.69 -29.91
CA MET A 251 -22.61 35.66 -28.98
C MET A 251 -21.10 35.71 -29.18
N GLN A 252 -20.61 36.94 -29.37
CA GLN A 252 -19.21 37.31 -29.48
C GLN A 252 -18.46 37.06 -28.16
N ASN A 253 -17.35 36.32 -28.25
CA ASN A 253 -16.30 36.28 -27.24
C ASN A 253 -15.47 37.58 -27.30
N PRO A 254 -15.28 38.33 -26.20
CA PRO A 254 -14.23 39.32 -26.13
C PRO A 254 -12.85 38.64 -25.95
N ALA A 255 -11.89 39.13 -26.75
CA ALA A 255 -10.50 38.71 -26.79
C ALA A 255 -9.74 38.96 -25.47
N PRO A 256 -8.67 38.19 -25.19
CA PRO A 256 -7.82 38.40 -24.02
C PRO A 256 -6.89 39.60 -24.24
N GLN A 257 -6.90 40.55 -23.30
CA GLN A 257 -5.90 41.61 -23.26
C GLN A 257 -4.56 41.04 -22.76
N ALA A 258 -3.54 41.21 -23.59
CA ALA A 258 -2.15 41.11 -23.20
C ALA A 258 -1.77 42.32 -22.34
N ALA A 259 -1.18 42.08 -21.17
CA ALA A 259 -0.38 43.08 -20.48
C ALA A 259 0.77 42.41 -19.73
N SER A 260 1.95 42.91 -20.06
CA SER A 260 3.29 42.51 -19.67
C SER A 260 3.59 42.90 -18.23
N SER A 261 4.31 42.06 -17.48
CA SER A 261 5.38 42.50 -16.56
C SER A 261 6.20 41.30 -16.12
N SER A 262 7.38 41.17 -16.73
CA SER A 262 8.46 40.32 -16.27
C SER A 262 9.24 41.08 -15.20
N THR A 263 9.35 40.51 -14.00
CA THR A 263 10.39 40.89 -13.04
C THR A 263 11.01 39.58 -12.55
N ALA A 264 12.21 39.31 -13.06
CA ALA A 264 13.02 38.18 -12.68
C ALA A 264 13.49 38.35 -11.23
N VAL A 265 13.08 37.41 -10.36
CA VAL A 265 13.64 37.24 -9.01
C VAL A 265 14.56 36.02 -9.06
N PRO A 266 15.83 36.13 -8.65
CA PRO A 266 16.76 34.99 -8.65
C PRO A 266 16.35 33.91 -7.63
N PRO A 267 16.63 32.63 -7.89
CA PRO A 267 16.29 31.54 -6.99
C PRO A 267 17.15 31.56 -5.71
N PRO A 268 16.58 31.28 -4.53
CA PRO A 268 17.37 31.04 -3.33
C PRO A 268 18.10 29.70 -3.43
N LEU A 269 19.39 29.73 -3.10
CA LEU A 269 20.26 28.56 -2.99
C LEU A 269 19.67 27.56 -1.98
N THR A 270 19.36 26.36 -2.45
CA THR A 270 18.89 25.26 -1.61
C THR A 270 20.05 24.66 -0.84
N VAL A 271 20.11 24.94 0.46
CA VAL A 271 20.98 24.23 1.40
C VAL A 271 20.46 22.79 1.55
N ARG A 272 21.24 21.82 1.08
CA ARG A 272 21.00 20.38 1.28
C ARG A 272 21.22 20.03 2.75
N THR A 273 20.15 19.91 3.52
CA THR A 273 20.21 19.30 4.85
C THR A 273 20.40 17.78 4.71
N ARG A 274 21.50 17.27 5.26
CA ARG A 274 21.81 15.84 5.34
C ARG A 274 20.71 15.14 6.14
N ARG A 275 20.02 14.18 5.51
CA ARG A 275 19.06 13.30 6.18
C ARG A 275 19.83 12.32 7.07
N GLY A 276 19.78 12.58 8.38
CA GLY A 276 20.15 11.58 9.38
C GLY A 276 19.33 10.30 9.18
N ARG A 277 20.03 9.17 9.32
CA ARG A 277 19.47 7.81 9.26
C ARG A 277 18.44 7.64 10.37
N GLN A 278 17.17 7.91 10.06
CA GLN A 278 16.06 7.61 10.96
C GLN A 278 15.99 6.10 11.14
N SER A 279 16.32 5.66 12.35
CA SER A 279 16.02 4.32 12.85
C SER A 279 14.55 4.03 12.57
N SER A 280 14.31 2.96 11.81
CA SER A 280 12.98 2.44 11.49
C SER A 280 12.30 2.00 12.79
N SER A 281 11.65 2.95 13.46
CA SER A 281 10.71 2.68 14.54
C SER A 281 9.61 1.79 13.97
N LEU A 282 9.60 0.54 14.41
CA LEU A 282 8.62 -0.47 14.07
C LEU A 282 7.29 0.01 14.68
N LEU A 283 6.46 0.67 13.85
CA LEU A 283 5.13 1.18 14.21
C LEU A 283 4.19 -0.01 14.43
N VAL A 284 4.27 -0.57 15.62
CA VAL A 284 3.37 -1.59 16.16
C VAL A 284 2.01 -0.96 16.44
N MET A 285 0.95 -1.69 16.10
CA MET A 285 -0.44 -1.22 16.00
C MET A 285 -0.89 -0.32 17.15
N GLU A 286 -1.32 0.90 16.79
CA GLU A 286 -1.73 1.93 17.74
C GLU A 286 -3.14 1.75 18.29
N THR A 287 -3.91 0.71 17.93
CA THR A 287 -5.32 0.60 18.33
C THR A 287 -5.61 -0.69 19.09
N CYS A 288 -6.33 -0.56 20.19
CA CYS A 288 -6.84 -1.73 20.93
C CYS A 288 -7.93 -2.42 20.10
N ASN A 289 -8.03 -3.76 20.17
CA ASN A 289 -9.04 -4.56 19.44
C ASN A 289 -10.50 -4.15 19.71
N CYS A 290 -10.78 -3.38 20.75
CA CYS A 290 -12.12 -2.86 21.05
C CYS A 290 -12.47 -1.55 20.32
N GLY A 291 -11.62 -1.06 19.40
CA GLY A 291 -11.90 0.10 18.55
C GLY A 291 -11.91 1.45 19.26
N LYS A 292 -11.69 1.47 20.58
CA LYS A 292 -11.64 2.69 21.40
C LYS A 292 -10.20 3.18 21.55
N GLY A 293 -9.79 4.06 20.64
CA GLY A 293 -8.66 4.99 20.80
C GLY A 293 -7.25 4.39 20.98
N PRO A 294 -6.21 5.23 20.90
CA PRO A 294 -4.85 4.74 20.78
C PRO A 294 -4.26 4.21 22.09
N VAL A 295 -3.55 3.08 22.00
CA VAL A 295 -2.67 2.57 23.06
C VAL A 295 -1.30 3.21 22.84
N LEU A 296 -0.95 4.20 23.67
CA LEU A 296 0.34 4.89 23.54
C LEU A 296 1.50 3.92 23.82
N LEU A 297 2.36 3.73 22.82
CA LEU A 297 3.66 3.10 22.97
C LEU A 297 4.72 4.19 23.12
N GLY A 298 5.45 4.19 24.24
CA GLY A 298 6.74 4.89 24.35
C GLY A 298 6.78 6.23 25.07
N GLY A 299 5.73 6.66 25.76
CA GLY A 299 5.81 7.86 26.60
C GLY A 299 4.59 7.98 27.49
N GLN A 300 4.83 8.11 28.80
CA GLN A 300 3.89 8.36 29.90
C GLN A 300 2.41 8.40 29.51
N ALA A 301 1.64 7.41 29.98
CA ALA A 301 0.19 7.46 29.91
C ALA A 301 -0.31 8.81 30.45
N ARG A 302 -1.23 9.46 29.73
CA ARG A 302 -1.94 10.61 30.29
C ARG A 302 -2.53 10.20 31.65
N PRO A 303 -2.38 11.01 32.71
CA PRO A 303 -2.76 10.62 34.08
C PRO A 303 -4.22 10.16 34.19
N ASP A 304 -5.10 10.69 33.34
CA ASP A 304 -6.53 10.33 33.33
C ASP A 304 -6.83 8.99 32.61
N ALA A 305 -5.94 8.54 31.71
CA ALA A 305 -6.08 7.26 31.00
C ALA A 305 -5.49 6.07 31.80
N ALA A 306 -4.63 6.34 32.78
CA ALA A 306 -3.93 5.32 33.55
C ALA A 306 -4.88 4.44 34.39
N LEU A 307 -6.05 4.94 34.79
CA LEU A 307 -6.99 4.21 35.65
C LEU A 307 -7.69 3.03 34.94
N ASN A 308 -7.78 3.07 33.61
CA ASN A 308 -8.51 2.09 32.80
C ASN A 308 -7.60 1.14 32.00
N MET A 309 -6.28 1.24 32.20
CA MET A 309 -5.30 0.40 31.53
C MET A 309 -4.63 -0.57 32.50
N ILE A 310 -4.23 -1.73 32.02
CA ILE A 310 -3.49 -2.74 32.76
C ILE A 310 -2.25 -3.15 31.98
N GLU A 311 -1.11 -3.30 32.67
CA GLU A 311 0.14 -3.72 32.05
C GLU A 311 0.33 -5.25 32.15
N CYS A 312 0.73 -5.89 31.04
CA CYS A 312 1.16 -7.28 31.03
C CYS A 312 2.54 -7.40 31.68
N THR A 313 2.63 -8.20 32.75
CA THR A 313 3.88 -8.37 33.52
C THR A 313 4.89 -9.33 32.89
N LYS A 314 4.57 -9.99 31.78
CA LYS A 314 5.49 -10.93 31.11
C LYS A 314 6.56 -10.15 30.32
N PRO A 315 7.85 -10.40 30.55
CA PRO A 315 8.91 -9.75 29.80
C PRO A 315 8.86 -10.15 28.33
N GLY A 316 9.00 -9.17 27.44
CA GLY A 316 8.94 -9.37 25.98
C GLY A 316 7.53 -9.45 25.39
N CYS A 317 6.48 -9.10 26.15
CA CYS A 317 5.14 -8.96 25.59
C CYS A 317 5.09 -7.83 24.54
N GLU A 318 4.59 -8.12 23.35
CA GLU A 318 4.49 -7.17 22.23
C GLU A 318 3.52 -6.02 22.54
N ILE A 319 2.40 -6.32 23.21
CA ILE A 319 1.41 -5.34 23.65
C ILE A 319 1.54 -5.21 25.17
N ARG A 320 2.17 -4.13 25.65
CA ARG A 320 2.38 -3.95 27.10
C ARG A 320 1.11 -3.54 27.84
N PHE A 321 0.26 -2.71 27.23
CA PHE A 321 -0.91 -2.15 27.90
C PHE A 321 -2.22 -2.58 27.24
N TYR A 322 -3.21 -2.92 28.06
CA TYR A 322 -4.55 -3.32 27.64
C TYR A 322 -5.60 -2.49 28.37
N HIS A 323 -6.74 -2.24 27.74
CA HIS A 323 -7.90 -1.70 28.47
C HIS A 323 -8.49 -2.78 29.37
N ARG A 324 -8.74 -2.46 30.64
CA ARG A 324 -9.36 -3.39 31.63
C ARG A 324 -10.65 -4.01 31.10
N ALA A 325 -11.51 -3.20 30.50
CA ALA A 325 -12.76 -3.65 29.89
C ALA A 325 -12.55 -4.64 28.73
N CYS A 326 -11.49 -4.45 27.93
CA CYS A 326 -11.24 -5.28 26.74
C CYS A 326 -10.60 -6.64 27.11
N VAL A 327 -10.12 -6.79 28.35
CA VAL A 327 -9.65 -8.07 28.92
C VAL A 327 -10.57 -8.64 29.99
N GLY A 328 -11.81 -8.13 30.08
CA GLY A 328 -12.83 -8.65 31.00
C GLY A 328 -12.60 -8.33 32.48
N LEU A 329 -11.71 -7.39 32.81
CA LEU A 329 -11.46 -6.95 34.18
C LEU A 329 -12.45 -5.83 34.54
N VAL A 330 -13.64 -6.23 34.97
CA VAL A 330 -14.75 -5.32 35.34
C VAL A 330 -14.66 -4.89 36.82
N GLU A 331 -13.96 -5.65 37.66
CA GLU A 331 -13.86 -5.40 39.10
C GLU A 331 -12.71 -4.45 39.48
N THR A 332 -12.88 -3.75 40.60
CA THR A 332 -11.90 -2.80 41.16
C THR A 332 -10.58 -3.46 41.57
N ALA A 333 -10.57 -4.78 41.81
CA ALA A 333 -9.38 -5.53 42.18
C ALA A 333 -8.60 -6.00 40.94
N VAL A 334 -7.63 -5.19 40.51
CA VAL A 334 -6.65 -5.62 39.49
C VAL A 334 -5.58 -6.50 40.15
N PRO A 335 -5.36 -7.74 39.68
CA PRO A 335 -4.26 -8.56 40.21
C PRO A 335 -2.91 -7.87 39.95
N ARG A 336 -2.04 -7.82 40.96
CA ARG A 336 -0.71 -7.18 40.88
C ARG A 336 0.20 -7.77 39.80
N ARG A 337 -0.07 -9.01 39.37
CA ARG A 337 0.69 -9.74 38.35
C ARG A 337 -0.25 -10.29 37.29
N TRP A 338 -0.80 -9.40 36.49
CA TRP A 338 -1.63 -9.79 35.35
C TRP A 338 -0.76 -10.11 34.13
N VAL A 339 -1.18 -11.12 33.37
CA VAL A 339 -0.53 -11.58 32.13
C VAL A 339 -1.62 -11.70 31.07
N CYS A 340 -1.40 -11.15 29.88
CA CYS A 340 -2.39 -11.18 28.80
C CYS A 340 -2.61 -12.61 28.28
N SER A 341 -3.74 -12.85 27.60
CA SER A 341 -4.10 -14.15 27.03
C SER A 341 -3.02 -14.75 26.15
N ASP A 342 -2.35 -13.92 25.35
CA ASP A 342 -1.30 -14.35 24.41
C ASP A 342 -0.04 -14.79 25.16
N CYS A 343 0.23 -14.14 26.29
CA CYS A 343 1.35 -14.45 27.16
C CYS A 343 1.05 -15.58 28.15
N ASN A 344 -0.23 -15.83 28.45
CA ASN A 344 -0.69 -16.87 29.37
C ASN A 344 -0.74 -18.27 28.74
N VAL A 345 -0.42 -18.39 27.45
CA VAL A 345 -0.19 -19.69 26.82
C VAL A 345 1.05 -20.30 27.47
N GLU A 346 0.82 -21.27 28.35
CA GLU A 346 1.87 -22.06 28.97
C GLU A 346 2.81 -22.54 27.85
N PRO A 347 4.13 -22.29 27.93
CA PRO A 347 5.03 -22.80 26.92
C PRO A 347 4.86 -24.31 26.94
N GLN A 348 4.23 -24.89 25.91
CA GLN A 348 4.06 -26.33 25.79
C GLN A 348 5.42 -26.93 26.06
N SER A 349 5.57 -27.54 27.25
CA SER A 349 6.84 -28.02 27.72
C SER A 349 7.38 -28.89 26.59
N LYS A 350 8.52 -28.50 26.02
CA LYS A 350 9.17 -29.27 24.95
C LYS A 350 9.25 -30.70 25.46
N ARG A 351 8.34 -31.57 25.01
CA ARG A 351 8.40 -33.00 25.31
C ARG A 351 9.77 -33.40 24.81
N ARG A 352 10.69 -33.66 25.75
CA ARG A 352 11.98 -34.23 25.44
C ARG A 352 11.67 -35.48 24.63
N ARG A 353 12.01 -35.46 23.34
CA ARG A 353 12.07 -36.69 22.56
C ARG A 353 13.17 -37.51 23.22
N LEU A 354 12.77 -38.55 23.93
CA LEU A 354 13.65 -39.63 24.38
C LEU A 354 14.04 -40.47 23.16
#